data_AF-A0A3L7Q166-F1
#
_entry.id   AF-A0A3L7Q166-F1
#
_cell.length_a   1.000
_cell.length_b   1.000
_cell.length_c   1.000
_cell.angle_alpha   90.00
_cell.angle_beta   90.00
_cell.angle_gamma   90.00
#
_symmetry.space_group_name_H-M   'P 1'
#
loop_
_entity.id
_entity.type
_entity.pdbx_description
1 polymer ?
#
loop_
_entity_poly.entity_id
_entity_poly.type
_entity_poly.pdbx_seq_one_letter_code
_entity_poly.pdbx_strand_id
1 'polypeptide(L)' 'MLSAKGYAILSNVCFVSGFASIIASIGIWFLLKEGDTAHSERFGIFVGLWAPTFFALSARFNHYAEAKSK' A
#
# COMPACT_ATOMS: atom_id res chain seq x y z
N MET A 1 -21.44 -7.09 -8.64
CA MET A 1 -20.19 -6.86 -9.42
C MET A 1 -19.86 -5.36 -9.40
N LEU A 2 -18.65 -4.98 -8.96
CA LEU A 2 -18.21 -3.57 -8.88
C LEU A 2 -18.31 -2.85 -10.23
N SER A 3 -18.71 -1.57 -10.23
CA SER A 3 -18.73 -0.70 -11.43
C SER A 3 -17.32 -0.25 -11.82
N ALA A 4 -17.12 0.22 -13.07
CA ALA A 4 -15.82 0.74 -13.55
C ALA A 4 -15.25 1.83 -12.62
N LYS A 5 -16.12 2.74 -12.13
CA LYS A 5 -15.76 3.75 -11.12
C LYS A 5 -15.29 3.13 -9.80
N GLY A 6 -15.89 2.01 -9.38
CA GLY A 6 -15.50 1.30 -8.17
C GLY A 6 -14.08 0.75 -8.26
N TYR A 7 -13.71 0.15 -9.40
CA TYR A 7 -12.35 -0.32 -9.64
C TYR A 7 -11.33 0.83 -9.72
N ALA A 8 -11.70 1.96 -10.32
CA ALA A 8 -10.83 3.15 -10.36
C ALA A 8 -10.55 3.72 -8.96
N ILE A 9 -11.57 3.81 -8.10
CA ILE A 9 -11.38 4.24 -6.70
C ILE A 9 -10.45 3.27 -5.96
N LEU A 10 -10.68 1.96 -6.11
CA LEU A 10 -9.88 0.94 -5.46
C LEU A 10 -8.41 0.98 -5.92
N SER A 11 -8.19 1.20 -7.23
CA SER A 11 -6.86 1.41 -7.81
C SER A 11 -6.13 2.58 -7.15
N ASN A 12 -6.79 3.74 -7.03
CA ASN A 12 -6.21 4.93 -6.42
C ASN A 12 -5.93 4.75 -4.93
N VAL A 13 -6.84 4.10 -4.20
CA VAL A 13 -6.64 3.77 -2.78
C VAL A 13 -5.42 2.86 -2.62
N CYS A 14 -5.30 1.79 -3.41
CA CYS A 14 -4.13 0.92 -3.38
C CYS A 14 -2.84 1.67 -3.74
N PHE A 15 -2.89 2.58 -4.72
CA PHE A 15 -1.73 3.38 -5.10
C PHE A 15 -1.24 4.26 -3.93
N VAL A 16 -2.13 5.01 -3.31
CA VAL A 16 -1.82 5.87 -2.16
C VAL A 16 -1.37 5.05 -0.96
N SER A 17 -2.03 3.91 -0.69
CA SER A 17 -1.65 2.99 0.39
C SER A 17 -0.24 2.44 0.22
N GLY A 18 0.23 2.23 -1.01
CA GLY A 18 1.61 1.82 -1.28
C GLY A 18 2.64 2.83 -0.77
N PHE A 19 2.44 4.12 -1.07
CA PHE A 19 3.29 5.18 -0.54
C PHE A 19 3.13 5.38 0.97
N ALA A 20 1.90 5.30 1.47
CA ALA A 20 1.61 5.37 2.90
C ALA A 20 2.35 4.27 3.67
N SER A 21 2.47 3.06 3.11
CA SER A 21 3.22 1.96 3.70
C SER A 21 4.71 2.25 3.85
N ILE A 22 5.31 2.90 2.85
CA ILE A 22 6.73 3.32 2.89
C ILE A 22 6.94 4.35 4.00
N ILE A 23 6.07 5.37 4.06
CA ILE A 23 6.16 6.42 5.09
C ILE A 23 5.94 5.83 6.48
N ALA A 24 4.97 4.93 6.63
CA ALA A 24 4.69 4.25 7.88
C ALA A 24 5.88 3.39 8.35
N SER A 25 6.53 2.67 7.43
CA SER A 25 7.74 1.87 7.70
C SER A 25 8.86 2.75 8.29
N ILE A 26 9.11 3.90 7.68
CA ILE A 26 10.11 4.88 8.16
C ILE A 26 9.68 5.45 9.52
N GLY A 27 8.40 5.82 9.66
CA GLY A 27 7.84 6.36 10.90
C GLY A 27 7.96 5.40 12.09
N ILE A 28 7.69 4.11 11.88
CA ILE A 28 7.85 3.05 12.89
C ILE A 28 9.28 3.02 13.42
N TRP A 29 10.27 3.09 12.52
CA TRP A 29 11.67 3.10 12.92
C TRP A 29 12.00 4.34 13.76
N PHE A 30 11.55 5.54 13.36
CA PHE A 30 11.81 6.76 14.12
C PHE A 30 11.10 6.81 15.48
N LEU A 31 9.87 6.31 15.57
CA LEU A 31 9.04 6.41 16.79
C LEU A 31 9.39 5.36 17.85
N LEU A 32 9.83 4.16 17.46
CA LEU A 32 10.06 3.05 18.40
C LEU A 32 11.55 2.76 18.68
N LYS A 33 12.47 3.53 18.08
CA LYS A 33 13.93 3.39 18.22
C LYS A 33 14.45 3.41 19.67
N GLU A 34 13.76 4.06 20.60
CA GLU A 34 14.25 4.22 21.99
C GLU A 34 13.85 3.07 22.93
N GLY A 35 12.84 2.26 22.58
CA GLY A 35 12.30 1.23 23.46
C GLY A 35 12.71 -0.20 23.10
N ASP A 36 12.50 -0.59 21.84
CA ASP A 36 12.80 -1.94 21.35
C ASP A 36 13.17 -1.89 19.86
N THR A 37 14.46 -1.66 19.61
CA THR A 37 15.02 -1.53 18.26
C THR A 37 14.76 -2.78 17.41
N ALA A 38 14.89 -3.98 17.99
CA ALA A 38 14.72 -5.23 17.26
C ALA A 38 13.26 -5.44 16.82
N HIS A 39 12.30 -5.08 17.67
CA HIS A 39 10.88 -5.09 17.28
C HIS A 39 10.56 -4.05 16.20
N SER A 40 11.12 -2.85 16.35
CA SER A 40 10.93 -1.72 15.42
C SER A 40 11.42 -2.02 14.02
N GLU A 41 12.61 -2.60 13.89
CA GLU A 41 13.20 -2.97 12.61
C GLU A 41 12.37 -4.06 11.90
N ARG A 42 11.95 -5.10 12.65
CA ARG A 42 11.12 -6.18 12.10
C ARG A 42 9.76 -5.68 11.64
N PHE A 43 9.10 -4.87 12.45
CA PHE A 43 7.78 -4.32 12.12
C PHE A 43 7.87 -3.31 10.97
N GLY A 44 8.88 -2.44 10.97
CA GLY A 44 9.14 -1.49 9.89
C GLY A 44 9.37 -2.20 8.55
N ILE A 45 10.22 -3.23 8.50
CA ILE A 45 10.43 -4.02 7.28
C ILE A 45 9.14 -4.70 6.82
N PHE A 46 8.40 -5.31 7.75
CA PHE A 46 7.13 -5.98 7.42
C PHE A 46 6.11 -5.02 6.77
N VAL A 47 5.95 -3.82 7.33
CA VAL A 47 5.06 -2.79 6.77
C VAL A 47 5.61 -2.24 5.44
N GLY A 48 6.94 -2.10 5.31
CA GLY A 48 7.57 -1.68 4.05
C GLY A 48 7.31 -2.66 2.90
N LEU A 49 7.26 -3.96 3.18
CA LEU A 49 6.99 -5.01 2.21
C LEU A 49 5.55 -5.01 1.66
N TRP A 50 4.61 -4.30 2.27
CA TRP A 50 3.24 -4.19 1.74
C TRP A 50 3.15 -3.26 0.51
N ALA A 51 4.10 -2.33 0.35
CA ALA A 51 4.13 -1.40 -0.78
C ALA A 51 4.06 -2.08 -2.17
N PRO A 52 4.91 -3.08 -2.50
CA PRO A 52 4.81 -3.78 -3.78
C PRO A 52 3.48 -4.49 -4.00
N THR A 53 2.87 -5.05 -2.95
CA THR A 53 1.54 -5.67 -3.04
C THR A 53 0.45 -4.64 -3.38
N PHE A 54 0.49 -3.48 -2.72
CA PHE A 54 -0.45 -2.39 -2.97
C PHE A 54 -0.30 -1.83 -4.39
N PHE A 55 0.93 -1.64 -4.87
CA PHE A 55 1.15 -1.19 -6.25
C PHE A 55 0.71 -2.22 -7.29
N ALA A 56 0.96 -3.51 -7.05
CA ALA A 56 0.49 -4.59 -7.93
C ALA A 56 -1.05 -4.65 -7.98
N LEU A 57 -1.73 -4.49 -6.84
CA LEU A 57 -3.19 -4.42 -6.76
C LEU A 57 -3.74 -3.19 -7.47
N SER A 58 -3.10 -2.03 -7.30
CA SER A 58 -3.47 -0.81 -8.01
C SER A 58 -3.44 -1.02 -9.53
N ALA A 59 -2.33 -1.54 -10.06
CA ALA A 59 -2.20 -1.82 -11.49
C ALA A 59 -3.28 -2.79 -11.99
N ARG A 60 -3.58 -3.85 -11.23
CA ARG A 60 -4.65 -4.81 -11.55
C ARG A 60 -6.02 -4.15 -11.58
N PHE A 61 -6.36 -3.34 -10.58
CA PHE A 61 -7.66 -2.66 -10.52
C PHE A 61 -7.80 -1.60 -11.61
N ASN A 62 -6.73 -0.90 -11.98
CA ASN A 62 -6.74 0.01 -13.11
C ASN A 62 -7.09 -0.72 -14.41
N HIS A 63 -6.44 -1.87 -14.66
CA HIS A 63 -6.73 -2.68 -15.84
C HIS A 63 -8.20 -3.14 -15.90
N TYR A 64 -8.78 -3.57 -14.77
CA TYR A 64 -10.20 -3.92 -14.71
C TYR A 64 -11.13 -2.72 -14.91
N ALA A 65 -10.75 -1.53 -14.44
CA ALA A 65 -11.52 -0.31 -14.67
C ALA A 65 -11.57 0.05 -16.16
N GLU A 66 -10.43 -0.02 -16.85
CA GLU A 66 -10.32 0.24 -18.30
C GLU A 66 -11.14 -0.75 -19.11
N ALA A 67 -10.98 -2.06 -18.83
CA ALA A 67 -11.71 -3.12 -19.54
C ALA A 67 -13.23 -2.99 -19.43
N LYS A 68 -13.73 -2.42 -18.32
CA LYS A 68 -15.17 -2.23 -18.06
C LYS A 68 -15.71 -0.87 -18.52
N SER A 69 -14.84 0.01 -18.98
CA SER A 69 -15.19 1.32 -19.54
C SER A 69 -15.37 1.28 -21.07
N LYS A 70 -14.88 0.21 -21.71
CA LYS A 70 -15.18 -0.17 -23.09
C LYS A 70 -16.50 -0.92 -23.19
#